data_AF-A0A1F5E7D1-F1
#
_entry.id   AF-A0A1F5E7D1-F1
#
_cell.length_a   1.000
_cell.length_b   1.000
_cell.length_c   1.000
_cell.angle_alpha   90.00
_cell.angle_beta   90.00
_cell.angle_gamma   90.00
#
_symmetry.space_group_name_H-M   'P 1'
#
loop_
_entity.id
_entity.type
_entity.pdbx_description
1 polymer ?
#
loop_
_entity_poly.entity_id
_entity_poly.type
_entity_poly.pdbx_seq_one_letter_code
_entity_poly.pdbx_strand_id
1 'polypeptide(L)' 'MYKKIMTYFKNHVCYNSVVHVLAGLGIGILITYPYVGIHPVRVGGTLLILALLGHIYPLFVKK' A
#
# COMPACT_ATOMS: atom_id res chain seq x y z
N MET A 1 13.06 -10.08 -10.42
CA MET A 1 11.91 -9.70 -9.55
C MET A 1 11.35 -8.32 -9.90
N TYR A 2 12.16 -7.25 -9.83
CA TYR A 2 11.71 -5.87 -10.14
C TYR A 2 10.98 -5.73 -11.48
N LYS A 3 11.52 -6.29 -12.57
CA LYS A 3 10.87 -6.26 -13.90
C LYS A 3 9.45 -6.84 -13.90
N LYS A 4 9.18 -7.89 -13.11
CA LYS A 4 7.85 -8.53 -13.02
C LYS A 4 6.84 -7.60 -12.33
N ILE A 5 7.25 -7.01 -11.22
CA ILE A 5 6.45 -6.03 -10.47
C ILE A 5 6.15 -4.81 -11.35
N MET A 6 7.18 -4.26 -12.02
CA MET A 6 7.02 -3.10 -12.91
C MET A 6 6.05 -3.39 -14.05
N THR A 7 6.19 -4.53 -14.73
CA THR A 7 5.26 -4.91 -15.80
C THR A 7 3.82 -5.08 -15.28
N TYR A 8 3.64 -5.68 -14.11
CA TYR A 8 2.32 -5.85 -13.52
C TYR A 8 1.65 -4.51 -13.21
N PHE A 9 2.36 -3.59 -12.53
CA PHE A 9 1.82 -2.27 -12.22
C PHE A 9 1.58 -1.40 -13.46
N LYS A 10 2.40 -1.55 -14.50
CA LYS A 10 2.17 -0.88 -15.79
C LYS A 10 0.85 -1.32 -16.43
N ASN A 11 0.52 -2.62 -16.34
CA ASN A 11 -0.70 -3.17 -16.94
C ASN A 11 -1.93 -3.00 -16.03
N HIS A 12 -1.74 -2.81 -14.72
CA HIS A 12 -2.82 -2.66 -13.74
C HIS A 12 -2.71 -1.30 -13.03
N VAL A 13 -2.90 -0.22 -13.80
CA VAL A 13 -2.74 1.15 -13.31
C VAL A 13 -3.64 1.43 -12.10
N CYS A 14 -4.91 1.02 -12.14
CA CYS A 14 -5.83 1.20 -11.00
C CYS A 14 -5.34 0.47 -9.74
N TYR A 15 -4.83 -0.75 -9.89
CA TYR A 15 -4.25 -1.50 -8.77
C TYR A 15 -3.01 -0.78 -8.21
N ASN A 16 -2.12 -0.30 -9.09
CA ASN A 16 -0.96 0.50 -8.69
C ASN A 16 -1.36 1.74 -7.87
N SER A 17 -2.36 2.48 -8.35
CA SER A 17 -2.90 3.65 -7.66
C SER A 17 -3.48 3.30 -6.30
N VAL A 18 -4.28 2.23 -6.19
CA VAL A 18 -4.86 1.79 -4.91
C VAL A 18 -3.77 1.45 -3.90
N VAL A 19 -2.75 0.69 -4.30
CA VAL A 19 -1.63 0.33 -3.41
C VAL A 19 -0.90 1.59 -2.89
N HIS A 20 -0.68 2.59 -3.75
CA HIS A 20 -0.04 3.85 -3.34
C HIS A 20 -0.96 4.73 -2.48
N VAL A 21 -2.27 4.73 -2.73
CA VAL A 21 -3.24 5.44 -1.88
C VAL A 21 -3.26 4.84 -0.48
N LEU A 22 -3.27 3.51 -0.36
CA LEU A 22 -3.19 2.82 0.94
C LEU A 22 -1.89 3.17 1.67
N ALA A 23 -0.75 3.18 0.97
CA ALA A 23 0.52 3.60 1.54
C ALA A 23 0.48 5.06 2.03
N GLY A 24 0.02 5.98 1.18
CA GLY A 24 -0.08 7.40 1.49
C GLY A 24 -1.00 7.69 2.67
N LEU A 25 -2.17 7.05 2.74
CA LEU A 25 -3.09 7.17 3.88
C LEU A 25 -2.49 6.58 5.16
N GLY A 26 -1.83 5.43 5.07
CA GLY A 26 -1.16 4.80 6.21
C GLY A 26 -0.08 5.72 6.80
N ILE A 27 0.81 6.25 5.95
CA ILE A 27 1.83 7.22 6.35
C ILE A 27 1.18 8.48 6.92
N GLY A 28 0.18 9.04 6.23
CA GLY A 28 -0.51 10.26 6.63
C GLY A 28 -1.12 10.16 8.03
N ILE A 29 -1.83 9.07 8.33
CA ILE A 29 -2.44 8.82 9.65
C ILE A 29 -1.38 8.73 10.76
N LEU A 30 -0.24 8.07 10.49
CA LEU A 30 0.81 7.94 11.49
C LEU A 30 1.52 9.27 11.78
N ILE A 31 1.76 10.08 10.74
CA ILE A 31 2.43 11.38 10.89
C ILE A 31 1.51 12.43 11.51
N THR A 32 0.20 12.35 11.27
CA THR A 32 -0.77 13.32 11.78
C THR A 32 -1.27 12.98 13.19
N TYR A 33 -0.70 12.00 13.89
CA TYR A 33 -0.98 11.82 15.32
C TYR A 33 -0.53 13.07 16.14
N PRO A 34 -1.35 13.62 17.06
CA PRO A 34 -2.61 13.09 17.60
C PRO A 34 -3.91 13.59 16.97
N TYR A 35 -3.87 14.28 15.83
CA TYR A 35 -5.07 14.82 15.17
C TYR A 35 -6.03 13.73 14.64
N VAL A 36 -5.60 12.46 14.59
CA VAL A 36 -6.39 11.33 14.05
C VAL A 36 -6.71 10.30 15.14
N GLY A 37 -7.81 10.54 15.86
CA GLY A 37 -8.52 9.54 16.68
C GLY A 37 -7.70 8.78 17.74
N ILE A 38 -8.34 7.78 18.37
CA ILE A 38 -7.81 7.07 19.54
C ILE A 38 -6.77 5.99 19.17
N HIS A 39 -6.69 5.56 17.89
CA HIS A 39 -5.86 4.42 17.46
C HIS A 39 -5.15 4.61 16.10
N PRO A 40 -4.35 5.67 15.92
CA PRO A 40 -3.63 5.95 14.66
C PRO A 40 -2.69 4.81 14.24
N VAL A 41 -2.00 4.18 15.20
CA VAL A 41 -1.04 3.09 14.94
C VAL A 41 -1.76 1.87 14.38
N ARG A 42 -2.97 1.57 14.87
CA ARG A 42 -3.77 0.45 14.37
C ARG A 42 -4.21 0.73 12.93
N VAL A 43 -4.86 1.87 12.69
CA VAL A 43 -5.41 2.19 11.36
C VAL A 43 -4.28 2.39 10.34
N GLY A 44 -3.30 3.24 10.66
CA GLY A 44 -2.16 3.50 9.79
C GLY A 44 -1.32 2.25 9.56
N GLY A 45 -1.04 1.48 10.61
CA GLY A 45 -0.30 0.21 10.51
C GLY A 45 -1.01 -0.82 9.62
N THR A 46 -2.33 -1.00 9.77
CA THR A 46 -3.10 -1.91 8.91
C THR A 46 -3.04 -1.48 7.44
N LEU A 47 -3.18 -0.19 7.15
CA LEU A 47 -3.08 0.32 5.77
C LEU A 47 -1.68 0.10 5.16
N LEU A 48 -0.62 0.30 5.95
CA LEU A 48 0.74 0.03 5.50
C LEU A 48 1.00 -1.45 5.25
N ILE A 49 0.50 -2.35 6.10
CA ILE A 49 0.60 -3.80 5.89
C ILE A 49 -0.11 -4.19 4.60
N LEU A 50 -1.31 -3.67 4.36
CA LEU A 50 -2.05 -3.92 3.11
C LEU A 50 -1.31 -3.38 1.88
N ALA A 51 -0.74 -2.18 1.96
CA ALA A 51 0.07 -1.62 0.87
C ALA A 51 1.32 -2.47 0.60
N LEU A 52 2.01 -2.93 1.64
CA LEU A 52 3.17 -3.81 1.51
C LEU A 52 2.80 -5.13 0.85
N LEU A 53 1.72 -5.79 1.32
CA LEU A 53 1.19 -7.00 0.69
C LEU A 53 0.80 -6.74 -0.78
N GLY A 54 0.21 -5.58 -1.06
CA GLY A 54 -0.13 -5.16 -2.42
C GLY A 54 1.08 -5.01 -3.35
N HIS A 55 2.23 -4.54 -2.84
CA HIS A 55 3.49 -4.47 -3.58
C HIS A 55 4.15 -5.82 -3.81
N ILE A 56 3.97 -6.77 -2.89
CA ILE A 56 4.56 -8.11 -2.97
C ILE A 56 3.69 -9.03 -3.83
N TYR A 57 2.37 -8.83 -3.86
CA TYR A 57 1.40 -9.66 -4.60
C TYR A 57 1.80 -9.96 -6.06
N PRO A 58 2.29 -9.00 -6.88
CA PRO A 58 2.72 -9.27 -8.26
C PRO A 58 3.81 -10.34 -8.40
N LEU A 59 4.57 -10.62 -7.34
CA LEU A 59 5.57 -11.69 -7.35
C LEU A 59 4.92 -13.07 -7.40
N PHE A 60 3.75 -13.23 -6.78
CA PHE A 60 3.03 -14.50 -6.64
C PHE A 60 2.02 -14.76 -7.76
N VAL A 61 1.55 -13.71 -8.44
CA VAL A 61 0.67 -13.87 -9.60
C VAL A 61 1.42 -14.59 -10.72
N LYS A 62 0.87 -15.72 -11.18
CA LYS A 62 1.32 -16.39 -12.40
C LYS A 62 0.83 -15.57 -13.60
N LYS A 63 1.70 -15.46 -14.60
CA LYS A 63 1.58 -14.59 -15.76
C LYS A 63 0.28 -14.81 -16.53
#